data_AF-A0A7U9R0U1-F1
#
_entry.id   AF-A0A7U9R0U1-F1
#
_cell.length_a   1.000
_cell.length_b   1.000
_cell.length_c   1.000
_cell.angle_alpha   90.00
_cell.angle_beta   90.00
_cell.angle_gamma   90.00
#
_symmetry.space_group_name_H-M   'P 1'
#
loop_
_entity.id
_entity.type
_entity.pdbx_description
1 polymer ?
#
loop_
_entity_poly.entity_id
_entity_poly.type
_entity_poly.pdbx_seq_one_letter_code
_entity_poly.pdbx_strand_id
1 'polypeptide(L)'
;MKKIVGMICICLTLACLTACGQTSAAQRHWSAASKDGKLENYVKENIDKIDMEALQAVLQDAETPLDQQLKATALICMLEYCETIRYDLDLWNASVQSSDEARGAMYRAEYPVGASYAQAFLTKVSAEGEAFWEAMEEAAYPYDGIPAVFAAAKELDGDSLLALIEGAPEDSLQGDRIREAIGNWIKKEPARLALCGQSLAETGYFEDWDLMDWQRAFLSSDQIHTDSVDGALAYVGCLRDHLLPMQEKQFGEEEFKKESEATGETCYYTELAVTVEEELVLQEPGEEGLPEVIDTEGKKVIAFYRNPHGETFSGSPAPLRVLGDFMLNLTDQEVPATAAEADYYLVLTPEYGYGAFYQDRTSGSESEFQEIYSYTSIDLYQAGTGVFLRHLGTMIEEAPSSIFTSYGDSPLQYPAPVEPGALAYIYRHVNEPEAYVALTDQLGGQEEFGMDEPVIVGNWELTLHSSEIVKTIDNGIFGSTAGEGCQYVKARISVTNVGLREDTFLPMMSMSSNLSIGVTDASLDSFYEYAELIGMSDYLSSELLEPGESEEGDLAFEVPETLLQGDSPLYIVVICGYQIVVFPIQAL
;
A
#
# COMPACT_ATOMS: atom_id res chain seq x y z
N MET A 1 91.29 -3.67 -8.24
CA MET A 1 90.02 -3.81 -7.50
C MET A 1 89.22 -2.53 -7.77
N LYS A 2 88.27 -2.57 -8.73
CA LYS A 2 86.81 -2.79 -8.54
C LYS A 2 86.19 -1.64 -7.73
N LYS A 3 85.63 -0.61 -8.39
CA LYS A 3 84.24 -0.50 -8.93
C LYS A 3 83.18 -0.71 -7.84
N ILE A 4 82.43 0.35 -7.51
CA ILE A 4 81.00 0.53 -7.81
C ILE A 4 80.58 1.89 -7.20
N VAL A 5 80.45 2.88 -8.08
CA VAL A 5 79.59 4.06 -7.91
C VAL A 5 78.48 3.83 -8.92
N GLY A 6 77.25 3.68 -8.45
CA GLY A 6 76.10 3.45 -9.31
C GLY A 6 74.89 2.97 -8.52
N MET A 7 73.73 3.54 -8.85
CA MET A 7 72.38 3.05 -8.54
C MET A 7 71.70 3.55 -7.24
N ILE A 8 71.47 4.87 -7.12
CA ILE A 8 70.38 5.41 -6.27
C ILE A 8 69.52 6.51 -6.96
N CYS A 9 69.91 7.08 -8.11
CA CYS A 9 69.13 8.17 -8.76
C CYS A 9 68.32 7.78 -10.02
N ILE A 10 67.89 6.52 -10.19
CA ILE A 10 67.12 6.10 -11.39
C ILE A 10 65.68 5.64 -11.08
N CYS A 11 65.29 5.44 -9.82
CA CYS A 11 63.93 4.97 -9.50
C CYS A 11 62.88 6.08 -9.27
N LEU A 12 63.26 7.36 -9.29
CA LEU A 12 62.35 8.50 -9.07
C LEU A 12 62.15 9.39 -10.31
N THR A 13 62.81 9.08 -11.42
CA THR A 13 62.64 9.79 -12.70
C THR A 13 62.02 8.92 -13.80
N LEU A 14 61.83 7.62 -13.55
CA LEU A 14 61.08 6.73 -14.46
C LEU A 14 59.57 6.67 -14.18
N ALA A 15 59.09 7.24 -13.06
CA ALA A 15 57.65 7.38 -12.78
C ALA A 15 57.01 8.60 -13.49
N CYS A 16 57.81 9.53 -14.01
CA CYS A 16 57.30 10.74 -14.67
C CYS A 16 57.41 10.70 -16.21
N LEU A 17 57.83 9.59 -16.83
CA LEU A 17 58.09 9.51 -18.27
C LEU A 17 57.35 8.39 -19.02
N THR A 18 56.43 7.67 -18.36
CA THR A 18 55.51 6.71 -19.03
C THR A 18 54.06 7.20 -19.10
N ALA A 19 53.74 8.39 -18.58
CA ALA A 19 52.38 8.91 -18.48
C ALA A 19 51.85 9.60 -19.77
N CYS A 20 52.67 9.82 -20.81
CA CYS A 20 52.22 10.51 -22.03
C CYS A 20 51.73 9.57 -23.15
N GLY A 21 51.20 8.38 -22.83
CA GLY A 21 50.67 7.49 -23.87
C GLY A 21 49.98 6.21 -23.40
N GLN A 22 49.69 6.04 -22.11
CA GLN A 22 48.87 4.92 -21.65
C GLN A 22 47.41 5.35 -21.63
N THR A 23 46.58 4.65 -22.41
CA THR A 23 45.13 4.77 -22.36
C THR A 23 44.65 4.46 -20.94
N SER A 24 43.83 5.34 -20.37
CA SER A 24 43.23 5.19 -19.04
C SER A 24 42.52 3.83 -18.91
N ALA A 25 42.33 3.34 -17.68
CA ALA A 25 41.57 2.13 -17.44
C ALA A 25 40.16 2.22 -18.04
N ALA A 26 39.48 3.36 -17.79
CA ALA A 26 38.16 3.67 -18.33
C ALA A 26 38.12 3.57 -19.86
N GLN A 27 38.98 4.30 -20.58
CA GLN A 27 38.99 4.29 -22.04
C GLN A 27 39.31 2.91 -22.62
N ARG A 28 40.19 2.14 -21.96
CA ARG A 28 40.56 0.79 -22.40
C ARG A 28 39.37 -0.16 -22.37
N HIS A 29 38.66 -0.21 -21.24
CA HIS A 29 37.49 -1.06 -21.08
C HIS A 29 36.32 -0.56 -21.93
N TRP A 30 36.09 0.75 -21.99
CA TRP A 30 35.05 1.35 -22.81
C TRP A 30 35.23 1.01 -24.31
N SER A 31 36.44 1.18 -24.83
CA SER A 31 36.73 0.87 -26.24
C SER A 31 36.61 -0.62 -26.57
N ALA A 32 36.77 -1.49 -25.58
CA ALA A 32 36.53 -2.92 -25.74
C ALA A 32 35.03 -3.21 -25.75
N ALA A 33 34.28 -2.66 -24.79
CA ALA A 33 32.82 -2.77 -24.73
C ALA A 33 32.11 -2.24 -25.98
N SER A 34 32.57 -1.13 -26.55
CA SER A 34 32.04 -0.62 -27.83
C SER A 34 32.19 -1.64 -28.97
N LYS A 35 33.19 -2.53 -28.95
CA LYS A 35 33.32 -3.56 -29.98
C LYS A 35 32.35 -4.72 -29.79
N ASP A 36 31.96 -4.99 -28.54
CA ASP A 36 31.09 -6.09 -28.16
C ASP A 36 29.59 -5.72 -28.26
N GLY A 37 29.28 -4.46 -28.55
CA GLY A 37 27.92 -4.03 -28.86
C GLY A 37 27.15 -3.46 -27.66
N LYS A 38 27.46 -3.95 -26.45
CA LYS A 38 26.81 -3.62 -25.18
C LYS A 38 27.82 -3.64 -24.04
N LEU A 39 27.74 -2.64 -23.16
CA LEU A 39 28.56 -2.56 -21.94
C LEU A 39 28.28 -3.73 -21.00
N GLU A 40 27.01 -4.07 -20.80
CA GLU A 40 26.59 -5.14 -19.89
C GLU A 40 27.21 -6.49 -20.28
N ASN A 41 27.18 -6.84 -21.58
CA ASN A 41 27.77 -8.08 -22.08
C ASN A 41 29.29 -8.12 -21.82
N TYR A 42 29.98 -7.01 -22.13
CA TYR A 42 31.42 -6.91 -21.91
C TYR A 42 31.77 -7.08 -20.43
N VAL A 43 31.03 -6.42 -19.53
CA VAL A 43 31.26 -6.50 -18.09
C VAL A 43 30.99 -7.91 -17.57
N LYS A 44 29.89 -8.56 -17.96
CA LYS A 44 29.59 -9.96 -17.59
C LYS A 44 30.72 -10.93 -17.97
N GLU A 45 31.34 -10.75 -19.14
CA GLU A 45 32.46 -11.59 -19.60
C GLU A 45 33.82 -11.27 -18.96
N ASN A 46 33.96 -10.08 -18.36
CA ASN A 46 35.23 -9.56 -17.86
C ASN A 46 35.20 -9.10 -16.41
N ILE A 47 34.16 -9.48 -15.66
CA ILE A 47 33.89 -9.02 -14.30
C ILE A 47 35.11 -9.15 -13.37
N ASP A 48 35.78 -10.31 -13.39
CA ASP A 48 36.96 -10.58 -12.55
C ASP A 48 38.27 -9.96 -13.09
N LYS A 49 38.21 -9.27 -14.25
CA LYS A 49 39.37 -8.64 -14.91
C LYS A 49 39.31 -7.11 -14.91
N ILE A 50 38.16 -6.53 -14.59
CA ILE A 50 37.99 -5.09 -14.48
C ILE A 50 38.49 -4.67 -13.10
N ASP A 51 39.47 -3.78 -13.07
CA ASP A 51 40.08 -3.28 -11.84
C ASP A 51 39.29 -2.07 -11.31
N MET A 52 38.45 -2.32 -10.30
CA MET A 52 37.62 -1.31 -9.65
C MET A 52 38.45 -0.15 -9.08
N GLU A 53 39.59 -0.43 -8.45
CA GLU A 53 40.46 0.61 -7.86
C GLU A 53 41.06 1.50 -8.95
N ALA A 54 41.45 0.91 -10.09
CA ALA A 54 41.95 1.67 -11.23
C ALA A 54 40.88 2.57 -11.87
N LEU A 55 39.60 2.17 -11.86
CA LEU A 55 38.49 3.01 -12.30
C LEU A 55 38.24 4.16 -11.33
N GLN A 56 38.23 3.89 -10.02
CA GLN A 56 38.09 4.94 -9.00
C GLN A 56 39.25 5.94 -9.06
N ALA A 57 40.48 5.50 -9.32
CA ALA A 57 41.63 6.38 -9.47
C ALA A 57 41.46 7.40 -10.62
N VAL A 58 40.75 7.04 -11.69
CA VAL A 58 40.39 7.99 -12.77
C VAL A 58 39.45 9.08 -12.26
N LEU A 59 38.49 8.72 -11.40
CA LEU A 59 37.51 9.67 -10.83
C LEU A 59 38.08 10.54 -9.71
N GLN A 60 39.13 10.08 -9.03
CA GLN A 60 39.83 10.83 -7.99
C GLN A 60 40.84 11.84 -8.54
N ASP A 61 41.22 11.73 -9.81
CA ASP A 61 42.08 12.71 -10.47
C ASP A 61 41.24 13.90 -10.97
N ALA A 62 41.44 15.06 -10.34
CA ALA A 62 40.70 16.29 -10.64
C ALA A 62 40.96 16.82 -12.07
N GLU A 63 42.05 16.40 -12.72
CA GLU A 63 42.38 16.81 -14.10
C GLU A 63 41.77 15.87 -15.15
N THR A 64 41.06 14.82 -14.74
CA THR A 64 40.40 13.88 -15.66
C THR A 64 39.30 14.59 -16.45
N PRO A 65 39.30 14.52 -17.80
CA PRO A 65 38.22 15.07 -18.62
C PRO A 65 36.85 14.42 -18.36
N LEU A 66 35.76 15.15 -18.57
CA LEU A 66 34.40 14.70 -18.27
C LEU A 66 34.01 13.40 -19.02
N ASP A 67 34.45 13.21 -20.26
CA ASP A 67 34.16 11.99 -21.03
C ASP A 67 34.80 10.76 -20.36
N GLN A 68 36.00 10.91 -19.79
CA GLN A 68 36.69 9.86 -19.06
C GLN A 68 36.04 9.61 -17.69
N GLN A 69 35.53 10.65 -17.04
CA GLN A 69 34.75 10.51 -15.81
C GLN A 69 33.48 9.70 -16.08
N LEU A 70 32.69 10.06 -17.10
CA LEU A 70 31.49 9.32 -17.48
C LEU A 70 31.76 7.84 -17.76
N LYS A 71 32.79 7.55 -18.57
CA LYS A 71 33.18 6.16 -18.90
C LYS A 71 33.54 5.37 -17.66
N ALA A 72 34.31 5.96 -16.73
CA ALA A 72 34.68 5.31 -15.48
C ALA A 72 33.45 5.06 -14.60
N THR A 73 32.60 6.07 -14.40
CA THR A 73 31.36 5.98 -13.62
C THR A 73 30.43 4.90 -14.17
N ALA A 74 30.15 4.90 -15.47
CA ALA A 74 29.29 3.91 -16.12
C ALA A 74 29.85 2.48 -16.01
N LEU A 75 31.17 2.30 -16.10
CA LEU A 75 31.81 1.01 -15.89
C LEU A 75 31.69 0.53 -14.43
N ILE A 76 31.86 1.41 -13.45
CA ILE A 76 31.68 1.08 -12.02
C ILE A 76 30.24 0.66 -11.76
N CYS A 77 29.27 1.46 -12.19
CA CYS A 77 27.85 1.15 -11.98
C CYS A 77 27.46 -0.17 -12.67
N MET A 78 27.90 -0.38 -13.91
CA MET A 78 27.62 -1.63 -14.62
C MET A 78 28.30 -2.84 -13.97
N LEU A 79 29.51 -2.67 -13.42
CA LEU A 79 30.22 -3.70 -12.69
C LEU A 79 29.43 -4.15 -11.45
N GLU A 80 29.00 -3.20 -10.62
CA GLU A 80 28.19 -3.48 -9.42
C GLU A 80 26.84 -4.12 -9.75
N TYR A 81 26.15 -3.64 -10.79
CA TYR A 81 24.92 -4.26 -11.29
C TYR A 81 25.15 -5.72 -11.70
N CYS A 82 26.17 -5.98 -12.51
CA CYS A 82 26.49 -7.33 -12.99
C CYS A 82 26.93 -8.26 -11.85
N GLU A 83 27.61 -7.72 -10.82
CA GLU A 83 27.96 -8.48 -9.61
C GLU A 83 26.72 -8.83 -8.79
N THR A 84 25.78 -7.90 -8.65
CA THR A 84 24.53 -8.10 -7.91
C THR A 84 23.70 -9.21 -8.55
N ILE A 85 23.39 -9.11 -9.84
CA ILE A 85 22.58 -10.12 -10.54
C ILE A 85 23.30 -11.47 -10.73
N ARG A 86 24.62 -11.53 -10.51
CA ARG A 86 25.37 -12.80 -10.52
C ARG A 86 25.04 -13.66 -9.30
N TYR A 87 24.63 -13.05 -8.20
CA TYR A 87 24.37 -13.72 -6.92
C TYR A 87 22.91 -13.67 -6.46
N ASP A 88 22.12 -12.75 -7.00
CA ASP A 88 20.69 -12.63 -6.73
C ASP A 88 19.86 -13.31 -7.85
N LEU A 89 19.21 -14.42 -7.51
CA LEU A 89 18.44 -15.22 -8.47
C LEU A 89 17.15 -14.51 -8.92
N ASP A 90 16.52 -13.73 -8.05
CA ASP A 90 15.27 -13.04 -8.35
C ASP A 90 15.53 -11.84 -9.25
N LEU A 91 16.59 -11.08 -8.97
CA LEU A 91 17.07 -10.03 -9.86
C LEU A 91 17.58 -10.59 -11.18
N TRP A 92 18.26 -11.75 -11.18
CA TRP A 92 18.65 -12.42 -12.42
C TRP A 92 17.43 -12.76 -13.27
N ASN A 93 16.41 -13.39 -12.68
CA ASN A 93 15.17 -13.75 -13.38
C ASN A 93 14.47 -12.52 -13.96
N ALA A 94 14.39 -11.43 -13.19
CA ALA A 94 13.84 -10.17 -13.68
C ALA A 94 14.66 -9.59 -14.84
N SER A 95 16.00 -9.66 -14.78
CA SER A 95 16.90 -9.11 -15.79
C SER A 95 16.77 -9.78 -17.17
N VAL A 96 16.22 -11.00 -17.25
CA VAL A 96 16.06 -11.77 -18.49
C VAL A 96 14.63 -11.79 -19.04
N GLN A 97 13.66 -11.16 -18.36
CA GLN A 97 12.29 -10.99 -18.81
C GLN A 97 12.17 -9.91 -19.91
N SER A 98 11.09 -9.93 -20.71
CA SER A 98 10.90 -8.98 -21.80
C SER A 98 10.21 -7.69 -21.36
N SER A 99 10.79 -6.55 -21.77
CA SER A 99 10.30 -5.16 -21.68
C SER A 99 10.66 -4.38 -20.40
N ASP A 100 9.78 -4.18 -19.41
CA ASP A 100 10.03 -3.20 -18.33
C ASP A 100 10.61 -3.77 -17.02
N GLU A 101 10.40 -5.05 -16.73
CA GLU A 101 10.95 -5.72 -15.53
C GLU A 101 12.48 -5.83 -15.58
N ALA A 102 13.03 -6.14 -16.76
CA ALA A 102 14.47 -6.18 -16.98
C ALA A 102 15.12 -4.80 -16.84
N ARG A 103 14.39 -3.72 -17.17
CA ARG A 103 14.84 -2.34 -16.95
C ARG A 103 14.75 -1.96 -15.47
N GLY A 104 13.73 -2.45 -14.77
CA GLY A 104 13.58 -2.28 -13.33
C GLY A 104 14.66 -2.99 -12.50
N ALA A 105 15.27 -4.06 -13.01
CA ALA A 105 16.31 -4.80 -12.30
C ALA A 105 17.54 -3.94 -11.95
N MET A 106 17.93 -2.99 -12.81
CA MET A 106 19.03 -2.07 -12.51
C MET A 106 18.69 -1.15 -11.31
N TYR A 107 17.47 -0.62 -11.24
CA TYR A 107 17.05 0.28 -10.16
C TYR A 107 16.91 -0.43 -8.81
N ARG A 108 16.77 -1.76 -8.80
CA ARG A 108 16.76 -2.57 -7.57
C ARG A 108 18.14 -3.05 -7.13
N ALA A 109 19.18 -2.83 -7.94
CA ALA A 109 20.53 -3.26 -7.59
C ALA A 109 21.18 -2.34 -6.54
N GLU A 110 22.17 -2.88 -5.85
CA GLU A 110 23.00 -2.11 -4.92
C GLU A 110 24.21 -1.50 -5.64
N TYR A 111 24.51 -0.25 -5.29
CA TYR A 111 25.61 0.52 -5.88
C TYR A 111 26.50 1.14 -4.79
N PRO A 112 27.18 0.32 -3.96
CA PRO A 112 27.89 0.79 -2.77
C PRO A 112 28.99 1.82 -3.05
N VAL A 113 29.59 1.78 -4.25
CA VAL A 113 30.60 2.73 -4.70
C VAL A 113 30.03 3.63 -5.80
N GLY A 114 29.36 3.05 -6.79
CA GLY A 114 28.90 3.73 -8.00
C GLY A 114 27.91 4.85 -7.75
N ALA A 115 27.04 4.73 -6.74
CA ALA A 115 26.00 5.72 -6.46
C ALA A 115 26.56 7.14 -6.28
N SER A 116 27.60 7.27 -5.44
CA SER A 116 28.21 8.57 -5.14
C SER A 116 28.85 9.21 -6.38
N TYR A 117 29.52 8.42 -7.23
CA TYR A 117 30.12 8.90 -8.46
C TYR A 117 29.08 9.23 -9.55
N ALA A 118 28.00 8.45 -9.63
CA ALA A 118 26.91 8.70 -10.56
C ALA A 118 26.20 10.03 -10.26
N GLN A 119 25.84 10.23 -8.99
CA GLN A 119 25.27 11.48 -8.51
C GLN A 119 26.22 12.67 -8.74
N ALA A 120 27.48 12.54 -8.34
CA ALA A 120 28.48 13.60 -8.52
C ALA A 120 28.74 13.93 -10.00
N PHE A 121 28.58 12.97 -10.91
CA PHE A 121 28.72 13.22 -12.35
C PHE A 121 27.48 13.93 -12.91
N LEU A 122 26.27 13.41 -12.64
CA LEU A 122 25.03 13.94 -13.21
C LEU A 122 24.74 15.39 -12.75
N THR A 123 25.05 15.71 -11.49
CA THR A 123 24.89 17.08 -10.95
C THR A 123 25.79 18.12 -11.62
N LYS A 124 26.82 17.72 -12.37
CA LYS A 124 27.67 18.65 -13.14
C LYS A 124 26.95 19.31 -14.29
N VAL A 125 25.82 18.78 -14.76
CA VAL A 125 25.02 19.44 -15.81
C VAL A 125 24.71 20.91 -15.46
N SER A 126 24.49 21.18 -14.18
CA SER A 126 24.11 22.50 -13.66
C SER A 126 25.29 23.49 -13.66
N ALA A 127 26.53 23.01 -13.55
CA ALA A 127 27.74 23.84 -13.46
C ALA A 127 28.58 23.86 -14.75
N GLU A 128 28.54 22.76 -15.52
CA GLU A 128 29.43 22.48 -16.65
C GLU A 128 28.65 22.22 -17.96
N GLY A 129 27.37 22.62 -18.04
CA GLY A 129 26.39 22.27 -19.08
C GLY A 129 26.92 21.95 -20.49
N GLU A 130 27.57 22.88 -21.20
CA GLU A 130 28.09 22.64 -22.56
C GLU A 130 29.14 21.52 -22.59
N ALA A 131 30.11 21.54 -21.67
CA ALA A 131 31.15 20.52 -21.56
C ALA A 131 30.58 19.16 -21.10
N PHE A 132 29.53 19.18 -20.26
CA PHE A 132 28.81 17.98 -19.84
C PHE A 132 28.16 17.29 -21.04
N TRP A 133 27.43 18.03 -21.88
CA TRP A 133 26.78 17.46 -23.06
C TRP A 133 27.77 17.02 -24.14
N GLU A 134 28.89 17.74 -24.32
CA GLU A 134 30.00 17.30 -25.19
C GLU A 134 30.57 15.95 -24.71
N ALA A 135 30.80 15.80 -23.40
CA ALA A 135 31.27 14.55 -22.82
C ALA A 135 30.27 13.40 -22.97
N MET A 136 28.97 13.67 -22.80
CA MET A 136 27.91 12.70 -23.07
C MET A 136 27.97 12.25 -24.53
N GLU A 137 28.07 13.17 -25.49
CA GLU A 137 28.17 12.85 -26.93
C GLU A 137 29.43 12.02 -27.25
N GLU A 138 30.59 12.40 -26.72
CA GLU A 138 31.85 11.67 -26.92
C GLU A 138 31.81 10.24 -26.34
N ALA A 139 31.04 10.02 -25.28
CA ALA A 139 30.84 8.72 -24.65
C ALA A 139 29.49 8.07 -25.00
N ALA A 140 28.81 8.48 -26.08
CA ALA A 140 27.46 8.03 -26.39
C ALA A 140 27.31 6.51 -26.56
N TYR A 141 28.39 5.81 -26.91
CA TYR A 141 28.36 4.39 -27.23
C TYR A 141 29.44 3.61 -26.44
N PRO A 142 29.08 2.51 -25.75
CA PRO A 142 27.81 1.77 -25.80
C PRO A 142 26.64 2.42 -25.03
N TYR A 143 25.44 2.39 -25.63
CA TYR A 143 24.25 3.12 -25.15
C TYR A 143 23.70 2.65 -23.80
N ASP A 144 23.98 1.40 -23.41
CA ASP A 144 23.51 0.79 -22.16
C ASP A 144 24.34 1.21 -20.93
N GLY A 145 25.40 2.00 -21.10
CA GLY A 145 26.13 2.58 -19.98
C GLY A 145 25.39 3.71 -19.27
N ILE A 146 24.64 4.53 -20.00
CA ILE A 146 23.91 5.69 -19.44
C ILE A 146 22.81 5.25 -18.46
N PRO A 147 21.93 4.29 -18.80
CA PRO A 147 20.91 3.81 -17.86
C PRO A 147 21.48 3.33 -16.52
N ALA A 148 22.63 2.68 -16.50
CA ALA A 148 23.27 2.23 -15.27
C ALA A 148 23.74 3.41 -14.37
N VAL A 149 24.18 4.52 -14.98
CA VAL A 149 24.53 5.73 -14.22
C VAL A 149 23.28 6.34 -13.59
N PHE A 150 22.17 6.45 -14.33
CA PHE A 150 20.91 6.94 -13.77
C PHE A 150 20.38 6.02 -12.67
N ALA A 151 20.36 4.71 -12.88
CA ALA A 151 19.92 3.74 -11.87
C ALA A 151 20.76 3.79 -10.58
N ALA A 152 22.07 4.05 -10.68
CA ALA A 152 22.93 4.21 -9.51
C ALA A 152 22.73 5.54 -8.78
N ALA A 153 22.36 6.61 -9.49
CA ALA A 153 22.20 7.95 -8.94
C ALA A 153 20.89 8.11 -8.16
N LYS A 154 20.76 7.47 -7.00
CA LYS A 154 19.54 7.47 -6.18
C LYS A 154 19.12 8.86 -5.66
N GLU A 155 20.03 9.83 -5.66
CA GLU A 155 19.80 11.18 -5.12
C GLU A 155 20.12 12.27 -6.13
N LEU A 156 19.16 12.61 -7.00
CA LEU A 156 19.26 13.78 -7.87
C LEU A 156 18.41 14.92 -7.31
N ASP A 157 19.01 16.10 -7.15
CA ASP A 157 18.28 17.31 -6.80
C ASP A 157 17.43 17.82 -7.97
N GLY A 158 16.39 18.59 -7.66
CA GLY A 158 15.45 19.10 -8.66
C GLY A 158 16.09 19.95 -9.74
N ASP A 159 17.05 20.81 -9.40
CA ASP A 159 17.71 21.70 -10.37
C ASP A 159 18.53 20.89 -11.38
N SER A 160 19.30 19.91 -10.90
CA SER A 160 20.07 19.01 -11.76
C SER A 160 19.15 18.15 -12.63
N LEU A 161 18.05 17.63 -12.10
CA LEU A 161 17.08 16.86 -12.87
C LEU A 161 16.45 17.68 -13.99
N LEU A 162 16.03 18.92 -13.70
CA LEU A 162 15.47 19.83 -14.70
C LEU A 162 16.50 20.17 -15.78
N ALA A 163 17.74 20.47 -15.39
CA ALA A 163 18.81 20.74 -16.34
C ALA A 163 19.12 19.53 -17.26
N LEU A 164 18.98 18.31 -16.76
CA LEU A 164 19.05 17.09 -17.58
C LEU A 164 17.87 16.97 -18.55
N ILE A 165 16.65 17.30 -18.11
CA ILE A 165 15.44 17.27 -18.94
C ILE A 165 15.53 18.30 -20.07
N GLU A 166 15.84 19.55 -19.73
CA GLU A 166 15.89 20.67 -20.68
C GLU A 166 17.09 20.58 -21.63
N GLY A 167 18.23 20.04 -21.16
CA GLY A 167 19.46 19.95 -21.94
C GLY A 167 19.56 18.71 -22.84
N ALA A 168 18.69 17.71 -22.67
CA ALA A 168 18.76 16.47 -23.42
C ALA A 168 18.63 16.72 -24.94
N PRO A 169 19.57 16.27 -25.78
CA PRO A 169 19.55 16.55 -27.21
C PRO A 169 18.23 16.12 -27.90
N GLU A 170 17.61 17.04 -28.63
CA GLU A 170 16.43 16.73 -29.46
C GLU A 170 16.85 15.88 -30.69
N ASP A 171 15.94 15.03 -31.18
CA ASP A 171 16.08 14.29 -32.44
C ASP A 171 17.36 13.42 -32.59
N SER A 172 17.85 12.84 -31.49
CA SER A 172 18.97 11.89 -31.51
C SER A 172 18.67 10.63 -30.72
N LEU A 173 19.17 9.49 -31.19
CA LEU A 173 19.04 8.20 -30.48
C LEU A 173 19.60 8.30 -29.06
N GLN A 174 20.67 9.07 -28.86
CA GLN A 174 21.24 9.32 -27.54
C GLN A 174 20.29 10.13 -26.66
N GLY A 175 19.74 11.23 -27.18
CA GLY A 175 18.76 12.03 -26.47
C GLY A 175 17.53 11.23 -26.06
N ASP A 176 17.05 10.35 -26.94
CA ASP A 176 15.93 9.45 -26.64
C ASP A 176 16.27 8.49 -25.49
N ARG A 177 17.49 7.95 -25.46
CA ARG A 177 17.97 7.11 -24.35
C ARG A 177 18.11 7.86 -23.04
N ILE A 178 18.53 9.12 -23.08
CA ILE A 178 18.64 9.96 -21.90
C ILE A 178 17.25 10.30 -21.35
N ARG A 179 16.31 10.70 -22.20
CA ARG A 179 14.90 10.93 -21.82
C ARG A 179 14.26 9.66 -21.25
N GLU A 180 14.50 8.50 -21.87
CA GLU A 180 14.05 7.20 -21.37
C GLU A 180 14.67 6.89 -20.00
N ALA A 181 15.98 7.16 -19.79
CA ALA A 181 16.63 6.96 -18.50
C ALA A 181 16.08 7.88 -17.42
N ILE A 182 15.85 9.16 -17.73
CA ILE A 182 15.23 10.14 -16.81
C ILE A 182 13.80 9.70 -16.44
N GLY A 183 12.98 9.33 -17.43
CA GLY A 183 11.62 8.87 -17.19
C GLY A 183 11.57 7.59 -16.33
N ASN A 184 12.48 6.65 -16.59
CA ASN A 184 12.61 5.46 -15.75
C ASN A 184 13.06 5.82 -14.33
N TRP A 185 14.00 6.75 -14.16
CA TRP A 185 14.42 7.21 -12.84
C TRP A 185 13.26 7.81 -12.07
N ILE A 186 12.49 8.72 -12.68
CA ILE A 186 11.31 9.33 -12.05
C ILE A 186 10.27 8.25 -11.66
N LYS A 187 10.04 7.25 -12.53
CA LYS A 187 9.11 6.14 -12.25
C LYS A 187 9.62 5.16 -11.17
N LYS A 188 10.93 5.04 -10.98
CA LYS A 188 11.54 4.04 -10.07
C LYS A 188 12.05 4.61 -8.76
N GLU A 189 12.16 5.93 -8.66
CA GLU A 189 12.50 6.67 -7.46
C GLU A 189 11.37 7.64 -7.07
N PRO A 190 10.10 7.19 -6.95
CA PRO A 190 8.95 8.09 -6.78
C PRO A 190 9.06 8.95 -5.52
N ALA A 191 9.65 8.44 -4.45
CA ALA A 191 9.91 9.20 -3.22
C ALA A 191 10.69 10.51 -3.44
N ARG A 192 11.49 10.59 -4.50
CA ARG A 192 12.28 11.79 -4.84
C ARG A 192 11.44 12.93 -5.39
N LEU A 193 10.16 12.69 -5.71
CA LEU A 193 9.22 13.77 -6.03
C LEU A 193 9.09 14.78 -4.89
N ALA A 194 9.34 14.39 -3.63
CA ALA A 194 9.42 15.34 -2.53
C ALA A 194 10.42 16.49 -2.77
N LEU A 195 11.46 16.26 -3.61
CA LEU A 195 12.51 17.23 -3.92
C LEU A 195 12.30 17.95 -5.25
N CYS A 196 11.65 17.31 -6.22
CA CYS A 196 11.58 17.80 -7.60
C CYS A 196 10.17 17.87 -8.20
N GLY A 197 9.16 17.33 -7.51
CA GLY A 197 7.81 17.18 -8.04
C GLY A 197 7.14 18.51 -8.39
N GLN A 198 7.28 19.53 -7.54
CA GLN A 198 6.79 20.87 -7.84
C GLN A 198 7.38 21.40 -9.15
N SER A 199 8.70 21.33 -9.31
CA SER A 199 9.38 21.84 -10.50
C SER A 199 9.02 21.06 -11.76
N LEU A 200 8.85 19.73 -11.65
CA LEU A 200 8.36 18.90 -12.74
C LEU A 200 6.92 19.28 -13.15
N ALA A 201 6.05 19.56 -12.19
CA ALA A 201 4.69 20.02 -12.47
C ALA A 201 4.68 21.40 -13.14
N GLU A 202 5.51 22.35 -12.66
CA GLU A 202 5.60 23.70 -13.21
C GLU A 202 6.13 23.74 -14.65
N THR A 203 6.94 22.76 -15.04
CA THR A 203 7.47 22.61 -16.41
C THR A 203 6.53 21.86 -17.36
N GLY A 204 5.40 21.34 -16.86
CA GLY A 204 4.45 20.55 -17.64
C GLY A 204 4.93 19.13 -17.96
N TYR A 205 5.92 18.61 -17.21
CA TYR A 205 6.53 17.30 -17.49
C TYR A 205 5.50 16.15 -17.51
N PHE A 206 4.45 16.25 -16.70
CA PHE A 206 3.42 15.23 -16.57
C PHE A 206 2.24 15.39 -17.55
N GLU A 207 2.19 16.44 -18.38
CA GLU A 207 1.04 16.70 -19.27
C GLU A 207 0.80 15.57 -20.29
N ASP A 208 1.87 14.90 -20.72
CA ASP A 208 1.81 13.80 -21.70
C ASP A 208 1.63 12.41 -21.06
N TRP A 209 1.53 12.32 -19.73
CA TRP A 209 1.31 11.04 -19.04
C TRP A 209 -0.17 10.65 -19.11
N ASP A 210 -0.44 9.36 -19.28
CA ASP A 210 -1.79 8.83 -19.06
C ASP A 210 -2.04 8.58 -17.57
N LEU A 211 -3.32 8.62 -17.18
CA LEU A 211 -3.75 8.49 -15.79
C LEU A 211 -3.27 7.17 -15.15
N MET A 212 -3.36 6.06 -15.88
CA MET A 212 -3.01 4.74 -15.34
C MET A 212 -1.51 4.62 -15.08
N ASP A 213 -0.67 5.09 -16.01
CA ASP A 213 0.78 5.14 -15.83
C ASP A 213 1.16 6.04 -14.66
N TRP A 214 0.48 7.18 -14.50
CA TRP A 214 0.74 8.12 -13.41
C TRP A 214 0.35 7.53 -12.05
N GLN A 215 -0.87 7.01 -11.91
CA GLN A 215 -1.35 6.34 -10.69
C GLN A 215 -0.45 5.17 -10.31
N ARG A 216 -0.06 4.33 -11.29
CA ARG A 216 0.83 3.19 -11.04
C ARG A 216 2.21 3.61 -10.55
N ALA A 217 2.73 4.73 -11.03
CA ALA A 217 4.06 5.22 -10.63
C ALA A 217 4.06 5.90 -9.26
N PHE A 218 2.98 6.62 -8.90
CA PHE A 218 3.00 7.56 -7.77
C PHE A 218 1.91 7.36 -6.72
N LEU A 219 1.01 6.40 -6.89
CA LEU A 219 0.00 6.05 -5.88
C LEU A 219 0.08 4.57 -5.47
N SER A 220 0.76 3.73 -6.25
CA SER A 220 0.99 2.32 -5.90
C SER A 220 1.90 2.18 -4.68
N SER A 221 1.29 1.83 -3.54
CA SER A 221 1.94 1.76 -2.23
C SER A 221 3.17 0.84 -2.13
N ASP A 222 3.22 -0.22 -2.94
CA ASP A 222 4.36 -1.16 -2.94
C ASP A 222 5.63 -0.59 -3.60
N GLN A 223 5.54 0.53 -4.33
CA GLN A 223 6.68 1.13 -5.03
C GLN A 223 7.28 2.35 -4.31
N ILE A 224 6.63 2.85 -3.25
CA ILE A 224 7.02 4.11 -2.61
C ILE A 224 7.67 3.80 -1.27
N HIS A 225 9.00 3.97 -1.22
CA HIS A 225 9.84 3.67 -0.06
C HIS A 225 10.63 4.91 0.35
N THR A 226 10.73 5.14 1.65
CA THR A 226 11.49 6.25 2.23
C THR A 226 12.24 5.79 3.48
N ASP A 227 13.41 6.36 3.72
CA ASP A 227 14.26 5.99 4.86
C ASP A 227 13.72 6.50 6.21
N SER A 228 12.76 7.45 6.19
CA SER A 228 12.26 8.13 7.39
C SER A 228 10.83 8.60 7.26
N VAL A 229 10.15 8.81 8.40
CA VAL A 229 8.80 9.38 8.43
C VAL A 229 8.76 10.77 7.80
N ASP A 230 9.78 11.60 8.01
CA ASP A 230 9.88 12.93 7.39
C ASP A 230 9.94 12.85 5.86
N GLY A 231 10.64 11.86 5.31
CA GLY A 231 10.66 11.60 3.87
C GLY A 231 9.26 11.25 3.33
N ALA A 232 8.53 10.39 4.05
CA ALA A 232 7.17 10.02 3.70
C ALA A 232 6.21 11.24 3.76
N LEU A 233 6.30 12.07 4.79
CA LEU A 233 5.49 13.28 4.92
C LEU A 233 5.80 14.30 3.81
N ALA A 234 7.08 14.49 3.47
CA ALA A 234 7.47 15.37 2.37
C ALA A 234 6.93 14.88 1.02
N TYR A 235 6.93 13.56 0.80
CA TYR A 235 6.35 12.95 -0.39
C TYR A 235 4.83 13.16 -0.47
N VAL A 236 4.10 12.84 0.60
CA VAL A 236 2.64 13.04 0.68
C VAL A 236 2.29 14.53 0.54
N GLY A 237 3.05 15.42 1.17
CA GLY A 237 2.91 16.87 1.02
C GLY A 237 3.09 17.34 -0.43
N CYS A 238 4.11 16.82 -1.14
CA CYS A 238 4.31 17.13 -2.55
C CYS A 238 3.12 16.67 -3.42
N LEU A 239 2.60 15.46 -3.19
CA LEU A 239 1.41 14.97 -3.88
C LEU A 239 0.22 15.90 -3.61
N ARG A 240 -0.07 16.19 -2.35
CA ARG A 240 -1.22 17.02 -1.95
C ARG A 240 -1.16 18.43 -2.49
N ASP A 241 -0.01 19.08 -2.38
CA ASP A 241 0.10 20.53 -2.59
C ASP A 241 0.39 20.89 -4.06
N HIS A 242 0.93 19.95 -4.85
CA HIS A 242 1.40 20.22 -6.20
C HIS A 242 0.87 19.25 -7.25
N LEU A 243 0.99 17.94 -7.02
CA LEU A 243 0.75 16.97 -8.09
C LEU A 243 -0.72 16.59 -8.24
N LEU A 244 -1.42 16.24 -7.15
CA LEU A 244 -2.84 15.89 -7.19
C LEU A 244 -3.72 17.04 -7.71
N PRO A 245 -3.56 18.31 -7.27
CA PRO A 245 -4.35 19.42 -7.83
C PRO A 245 -4.14 19.59 -9.35
N MET A 246 -2.94 19.32 -9.84
CA MET A 246 -2.64 19.34 -11.27
C MET A 246 -3.32 18.16 -11.98
N GLN A 247 -3.26 16.96 -11.42
CA GLN A 247 -3.89 15.76 -11.99
C GLN A 247 -5.42 15.82 -11.98
N GLU A 248 -6.03 16.32 -10.90
CA GLU A 248 -7.47 16.56 -10.80
C GLU A 248 -7.94 17.53 -11.89
N LYS A 249 -7.15 18.57 -12.18
CA LYS A 249 -7.46 19.50 -13.27
C LYS A 249 -7.35 18.85 -14.65
N GLN A 250 -6.49 17.85 -14.81
CA GLN A 250 -6.27 17.15 -16.07
C GLN A 250 -7.30 16.05 -16.32
N PHE A 251 -7.62 15.26 -15.29
CA PHE A 251 -8.40 14.02 -15.42
C PHE A 251 -9.77 14.05 -14.74
N GLY A 252 -9.99 14.93 -13.76
CA GLY A 252 -11.19 14.95 -12.92
C GLY A 252 -10.90 14.59 -11.47
N GLU A 253 -11.69 15.09 -10.54
CA GLU A 253 -11.55 14.78 -9.10
C GLU A 253 -12.07 13.38 -8.77
N GLU A 254 -13.05 12.90 -9.52
CA GLU A 254 -13.68 11.58 -9.40
C GLU A 254 -12.72 10.41 -9.63
N GLU A 255 -11.57 10.66 -10.26
CA GLU A 255 -10.52 9.66 -10.50
C GLU A 255 -9.64 9.42 -9.26
N PHE A 256 -9.71 10.31 -8.26
CA PHE A 256 -8.90 10.27 -7.05
C PHE A 256 -9.73 10.29 -5.76
N LYS A 257 -10.98 10.76 -5.84
CA LYS A 257 -11.87 10.92 -4.71
C LYS A 257 -13.15 10.13 -4.89
N LYS A 258 -13.64 9.54 -3.80
CA LYS A 258 -14.94 8.88 -3.74
C LYS A 258 -15.70 9.32 -2.49
N GLU A 259 -17.02 9.13 -2.50
CA GLU A 259 -17.83 9.27 -1.29
C GLU A 259 -17.52 8.12 -0.34
N SER A 260 -17.18 8.43 0.91
CA SER A 260 -16.98 7.43 1.95
C SER A 260 -18.29 6.71 2.23
N GLU A 261 -18.25 5.38 2.25
CA GLU A 261 -19.42 4.57 2.58
C GLU A 261 -19.83 4.79 4.03
N ALA A 262 -18.85 4.96 4.92
CA ALA A 262 -19.07 5.25 6.32
C ALA A 262 -19.67 6.64 6.55
N THR A 263 -19.04 7.71 6.05
CA THR A 263 -19.40 9.09 6.46
C THR A 263 -20.23 9.86 5.45
N GLY A 264 -20.25 9.44 4.18
CA GLY A 264 -20.82 10.22 3.08
C GLY A 264 -19.98 11.43 2.67
N GLU A 265 -18.81 11.65 3.27
CA GLU A 265 -17.89 12.71 2.87
C GLU A 265 -17.10 12.28 1.64
N THR A 266 -16.84 13.22 0.72
CA THR A 266 -15.94 12.97 -0.41
C THR A 266 -14.49 12.99 0.08
N CYS A 267 -13.79 11.87 -0.05
CA CYS A 267 -12.44 11.69 0.44
C CYS A 267 -11.51 11.18 -0.66
N TYR A 268 -10.21 11.48 -0.56
CA TYR A 268 -9.19 10.79 -1.37
C TYR A 268 -9.22 9.30 -1.08
N TYR A 269 -9.22 8.51 -2.16
CA TYR A 269 -9.19 7.06 -2.13
C TYR A 269 -8.31 6.57 -3.26
N THR A 270 -7.00 6.74 -3.07
CA THR A 270 -5.96 6.45 -4.06
C THR A 270 -5.14 5.21 -3.70
N GLU A 271 -5.41 4.61 -2.55
CA GLU A 271 -4.65 3.51 -1.93
C GLU A 271 -3.21 3.90 -1.59
N LEU A 272 -2.95 5.21 -1.47
CA LEU A 272 -1.63 5.72 -1.15
C LEU A 272 -1.23 5.33 0.27
N ALA A 273 -0.16 4.54 0.35
CA ALA A 273 0.56 4.27 1.57
C ALA A 273 2.06 4.29 1.28
N VAL A 274 2.85 4.99 2.10
CA VAL A 274 4.29 5.15 1.90
C VAL A 274 5.03 4.24 2.85
N THR A 275 5.85 3.32 2.34
CA THR A 275 6.68 2.44 3.15
C THR A 275 7.83 3.23 3.78
N VAL A 276 8.08 2.98 5.06
CA VAL A 276 9.12 3.64 5.85
C VAL A 276 10.06 2.59 6.43
N GLU A 277 11.38 2.78 6.24
CA GLU A 277 12.40 1.86 6.77
C GLU A 277 12.74 2.11 8.26
N GLU A 278 12.42 3.31 8.76
CA GLU A 278 12.57 3.68 10.16
C GLU A 278 11.66 2.86 11.10
N GLU A 279 12.15 2.48 12.27
CA GLU A 279 11.35 1.83 13.30
C GLU A 279 10.51 2.85 14.10
N LEU A 280 9.21 2.57 14.25
CA LEU A 280 8.34 3.36 15.12
C LEU A 280 8.44 2.87 16.58
N VAL A 281 8.93 3.73 17.47
CA VAL A 281 9.06 3.43 18.90
C VAL A 281 7.78 3.81 19.65
N LEU A 282 7.04 2.80 20.11
CA LEU A 282 5.81 2.95 20.88
C LEU A 282 5.95 2.26 22.25
N GLN A 283 5.29 2.80 23.26
CA GLN A 283 5.15 2.14 24.56
C GLN A 283 4.01 1.13 24.48
N GLU A 284 4.14 0.04 25.23
CA GLU A 284 3.08 -0.97 25.31
C GLU A 284 1.77 -0.34 25.80
N PRO A 285 0.62 -0.69 25.20
CA PRO A 285 -0.68 -0.28 25.68
C PRO A 285 -0.87 -0.64 27.16
N GLY A 286 -1.39 0.31 27.94
CA GLY A 286 -1.65 0.15 29.36
C GLY A 286 -2.93 0.85 29.77
N GLU A 287 -3.61 0.34 30.80
CA GLU A 287 -4.92 0.86 31.24
C GLU A 287 -4.80 1.93 32.35
N GLU A 288 -3.63 2.08 32.96
CA GLU A 288 -3.43 2.97 34.10
C GLU A 288 -2.98 4.38 33.67
N GLY A 289 -3.61 5.41 34.25
CA GLY A 289 -3.17 6.80 34.08
C GLY A 289 -3.52 7.43 32.72
N LEU A 290 -4.44 6.80 31.97
CA LEU A 290 -4.92 7.33 30.70
C LEU A 290 -5.69 8.65 30.87
N PRO A 291 -5.57 9.58 29.91
CA PRO A 291 -6.33 10.82 29.94
C PRO A 291 -7.83 10.55 29.79
N GLU A 292 -8.65 11.25 30.57
CA GLU A 292 -10.12 11.21 30.44
C GLU A 292 -10.56 11.87 29.12
N VAL A 293 -9.92 12.99 28.76
CA VAL A 293 -10.19 13.74 27.53
C VAL A 293 -8.90 13.94 26.76
N ILE A 294 -8.93 13.68 25.46
CA ILE A 294 -7.83 13.91 24.53
C ILE A 294 -8.20 15.12 23.66
N ASP A 295 -7.42 16.19 23.74
CA ASP A 295 -7.62 17.39 22.93
C ASP A 295 -7.15 17.12 21.50
N THR A 296 -8.05 17.15 20.52
CA THR A 296 -7.75 16.92 19.08
C THR A 296 -7.93 18.18 18.23
N GLU A 297 -8.49 19.26 18.77
CA GLU A 297 -8.81 20.46 17.98
C GLU A 297 -7.52 21.19 17.55
N GLY A 298 -7.31 21.33 16.24
CA GLY A 298 -6.12 21.97 15.67
C GLY A 298 -4.82 21.20 15.92
N LYS A 299 -4.91 19.90 16.25
CA LYS A 299 -3.79 19.04 16.54
C LYS A 299 -3.31 18.29 15.31
N LYS A 300 -2.00 18.12 15.22
CA LYS A 300 -1.37 17.44 14.10
C LYS A 300 -1.26 15.95 14.35
N VAL A 301 -1.62 15.14 13.36
CA VAL A 301 -1.65 13.69 13.48
C VAL A 301 -0.96 13.02 12.30
N ILE A 302 -0.29 11.90 12.56
CA ILE A 302 0.22 10.99 11.53
C ILE A 302 -0.45 9.64 11.72
N ALA A 303 -1.00 9.08 10.65
CA ALA A 303 -1.53 7.74 10.67
C ALA A 303 -0.51 6.72 10.14
N PHE A 304 -0.30 5.64 10.89
CA PHE A 304 0.60 4.57 10.55
C PHE A 304 -0.15 3.24 10.44
N TYR A 305 0.24 2.42 9.46
CA TYR A 305 -0.01 0.99 9.48
C TYR A 305 1.26 0.29 9.95
N ARG A 306 1.19 -0.41 11.07
CA ARG A 306 2.31 -1.11 11.69
C ARG A 306 2.05 -2.61 11.63
N ASN A 307 2.66 -3.30 10.68
CA ASN A 307 2.52 -4.75 10.51
C ASN A 307 3.62 -5.50 11.29
N PRO A 308 3.31 -6.16 12.43
CA PRO A 308 4.29 -6.97 13.15
C PRO A 308 4.53 -8.35 12.51
N HIS A 309 3.75 -8.73 11.50
CA HIS A 309 3.65 -10.09 10.96
C HIS A 309 4.37 -10.29 9.63
N GLY A 310 5.18 -9.32 9.19
CA GLY A 310 5.90 -9.32 7.90
C GLY A 310 6.74 -10.59 7.63
N GLU A 311 7.33 -11.18 8.67
CA GLU A 311 8.13 -12.42 8.54
C GLU A 311 7.28 -13.70 8.49
N THR A 312 6.10 -13.67 9.13
CA THR A 312 5.20 -14.82 9.25
C THR A 312 4.21 -14.95 8.09
N PHE A 313 3.84 -13.82 7.48
CA PHE A 313 2.87 -13.73 6.40
C PHE A 313 3.55 -13.22 5.12
N SER A 314 3.94 -14.15 4.25
CA SER A 314 4.64 -13.83 3.00
C SER A 314 3.78 -12.93 2.11
N GLY A 315 4.34 -11.83 1.63
CA GLY A 315 3.65 -10.85 0.80
C GLY A 315 2.73 -9.89 1.57
N SER A 316 2.73 -9.94 2.91
CA SER A 316 2.00 -8.96 3.72
C SER A 316 2.58 -7.55 3.54
N PRO A 317 1.78 -6.50 3.83
CA PRO A 317 2.25 -5.12 3.82
C PRO A 317 3.57 -4.93 4.56
N ALA A 318 4.36 -3.94 4.13
CA ALA A 318 5.63 -3.62 4.79
C ALA A 318 5.45 -3.33 6.31
N PRO A 319 6.48 -3.57 7.15
CA PRO A 319 6.36 -3.45 8.61
C PRO A 319 5.85 -2.10 9.10
N LEU A 320 6.18 -1.02 8.40
CA LEU A 320 5.69 0.32 8.71
C LEU A 320 5.32 1.06 7.41
N ARG A 321 4.11 1.64 7.40
CA ARG A 321 3.65 2.53 6.33
C ARG A 321 2.99 3.77 6.92
N VAL A 322 3.19 4.93 6.30
CA VAL A 322 2.36 6.13 6.52
C VAL A 322 1.12 6.01 5.63
N LEU A 323 -0.07 6.13 6.22
CA LEU A 323 -1.35 6.04 5.51
C LEU A 323 -1.63 7.33 4.75
N GLY A 324 -1.15 7.44 3.53
CA GLY A 324 -1.18 8.64 2.72
C GLY A 324 -2.59 9.16 2.47
N ASP A 325 -3.56 8.31 2.11
CA ASP A 325 -4.93 8.77 1.90
C ASP A 325 -5.55 9.39 3.16
N PHE A 326 -5.26 8.88 4.36
CA PHE A 326 -5.69 9.53 5.59
C PHE A 326 -5.09 10.93 5.68
N MET A 327 -3.77 11.05 5.44
CA MET A 327 -3.06 12.33 5.48
C MET A 327 -3.57 13.34 4.42
N LEU A 328 -3.95 12.87 3.22
CA LEU A 328 -4.51 13.70 2.15
C LEU A 328 -5.89 14.29 2.51
N ASN A 329 -6.64 13.64 3.40
CA ASN A 329 -7.96 14.08 3.87
C ASN A 329 -7.91 14.95 5.13
N LEU A 330 -6.72 15.20 5.70
CA LEU A 330 -6.53 16.14 6.80
C LEU A 330 -6.57 17.59 6.31
N THR A 331 -7.04 18.48 7.16
CA THR A 331 -6.93 19.92 6.90
C THR A 331 -5.48 20.41 7.03
N ASP A 332 -5.17 21.59 6.47
CA ASP A 332 -3.86 22.25 6.60
C ASP A 332 -3.39 22.43 8.06
N GLN A 333 -4.32 22.47 9.01
CA GLN A 333 -4.01 22.60 10.44
C GLN A 333 -3.70 21.26 11.11
N GLU A 334 -4.29 20.16 10.60
CA GLU A 334 -4.14 18.80 11.14
C GLU A 334 -2.93 18.08 10.55
N VAL A 335 -2.39 18.53 9.42
CA VAL A 335 -1.24 17.88 8.79
C VAL A 335 0.11 18.39 9.35
N PRO A 336 1.00 17.49 9.81
CA PRO A 336 2.37 17.85 10.13
C PRO A 336 3.25 17.91 8.89
N ALA A 337 4.16 18.90 8.83
CA ALA A 337 5.19 18.95 7.79
C ALA A 337 6.38 18.01 8.10
N THR A 338 6.63 17.74 9.39
CA THR A 338 7.65 16.80 9.88
C THR A 338 7.09 16.01 11.06
N ALA A 339 7.64 14.84 11.34
CA ALA A 339 7.27 13.98 12.47
C ALA A 339 7.35 14.72 13.82
N ALA A 340 8.30 15.66 13.94
CA ALA A 340 8.46 16.47 15.15
C ALA A 340 7.33 17.48 15.39
N GLU A 341 6.55 17.82 14.35
CA GLU A 341 5.37 18.70 14.48
C GLU A 341 4.09 17.95 14.86
N ALA A 342 4.09 16.61 14.78
CA ALA A 342 2.93 15.83 15.15
C ALA A 342 2.67 15.93 16.66
N ASP A 343 1.41 16.04 17.04
CA ASP A 343 0.94 15.89 18.42
C ASP A 343 0.60 14.42 18.71
N TYR A 344 0.07 13.69 17.71
CA TYR A 344 -0.40 12.32 17.87
C TYR A 344 0.03 11.38 16.73
N TYR A 345 0.15 10.10 17.08
CA TYR A 345 0.23 9.00 16.12
C TYR A 345 -1.03 8.15 16.24
N LEU A 346 -1.76 7.99 15.14
CA LEU A 346 -2.85 7.04 14.99
C LEU A 346 -2.27 5.76 14.37
N VAL A 347 -2.27 4.65 15.10
CA VAL A 347 -1.56 3.44 14.69
C VAL A 347 -2.55 2.31 14.48
N LEU A 348 -2.56 1.77 13.27
CA LEU A 348 -3.29 0.57 12.89
C LEU A 348 -2.37 -0.63 13.01
N THR A 349 -2.75 -1.62 13.83
CA THR A 349 -1.96 -2.87 14.00
C THR A 349 -2.83 -4.07 13.62
N PRO A 350 -2.57 -4.74 12.48
CA PRO A 350 -3.35 -5.88 12.04
C PRO A 350 -2.99 -7.16 12.80
N GLU A 351 -4.00 -7.96 13.11
CA GLU A 351 -3.85 -9.37 13.45
C GLU A 351 -4.48 -10.22 12.33
N TYR A 352 -3.66 -10.87 11.52
CA TYR A 352 -4.14 -11.62 10.35
C TYR A 352 -4.72 -12.98 10.73
N GLY A 353 -5.87 -13.29 10.16
CA GLY A 353 -6.54 -14.59 10.23
C GLY A 353 -6.72 -15.21 8.85
N TYR A 354 -6.86 -16.53 8.80
CA TYR A 354 -7.17 -17.25 7.58
C TYR A 354 -8.67 -17.56 7.49
N GLY A 355 -9.28 -17.22 6.35
CA GLY A 355 -10.67 -17.49 6.01
C GLY A 355 -10.86 -18.76 5.18
N ALA A 356 -11.87 -18.77 4.32
CA ALA A 356 -12.14 -19.89 3.43
C ALA A 356 -11.14 -19.93 2.24
N PHE A 357 -11.09 -21.04 1.51
CA PHE A 357 -10.38 -21.07 0.24
C PHE A 357 -11.20 -20.35 -0.83
N TYR A 358 -10.55 -19.49 -1.61
CA TYR A 358 -11.20 -18.88 -2.78
C TYR A 358 -11.69 -19.96 -3.73
N GLN A 359 -12.88 -19.78 -4.31
CA GLN A 359 -13.42 -20.72 -5.29
C GLN A 359 -13.01 -20.36 -6.72
N ASP A 360 -12.61 -21.37 -7.50
CA ASP A 360 -12.43 -21.24 -8.94
C ASP A 360 -13.79 -20.92 -9.59
N ARG A 361 -13.89 -19.77 -10.23
CA ARG A 361 -15.15 -19.29 -10.85
C ARG A 361 -15.66 -20.18 -12.01
N THR A 362 -14.82 -21.06 -12.54
CA THR A 362 -15.13 -21.96 -13.66
C THR A 362 -15.54 -23.34 -13.19
N SER A 363 -14.83 -23.92 -12.23
CA SER A 363 -15.11 -25.27 -11.71
C SER A 363 -15.94 -25.29 -10.42
N GLY A 364 -16.01 -24.18 -9.68
CA GLY A 364 -16.61 -24.11 -8.35
C GLY A 364 -15.84 -24.88 -7.28
N SER A 365 -14.61 -25.33 -7.58
CA SER A 365 -13.75 -26.01 -6.61
C SER A 365 -12.90 -25.03 -5.84
N GLU A 366 -12.51 -25.39 -4.61
CA GLU A 366 -11.51 -24.64 -3.84
C GLU A 366 -10.21 -24.47 -4.64
N SER A 367 -9.67 -23.26 -4.59
CA SER A 367 -8.34 -22.93 -5.07
C SER A 367 -7.28 -23.23 -4.01
N GLU A 368 -6.00 -23.06 -4.36
CA GLU A 368 -4.89 -23.17 -3.40
C GLU A 368 -4.71 -21.92 -2.53
N PHE A 369 -5.44 -20.84 -2.81
CA PHE A 369 -5.33 -19.57 -2.11
C PHE A 369 -6.42 -19.46 -1.05
N GLN A 370 -6.00 -19.18 0.17
CA GLN A 370 -6.88 -18.96 1.29
C GLN A 370 -7.10 -17.46 1.47
N GLU A 371 -8.34 -17.08 1.79
CA GLU A 371 -8.70 -15.73 2.23
C GLU A 371 -7.85 -15.34 3.45
N ILE A 372 -7.44 -14.08 3.47
CA ILE A 372 -6.80 -13.46 4.63
C ILE A 372 -7.69 -12.28 5.02
N TYR A 373 -8.16 -12.28 6.26
CA TYR A 373 -8.82 -11.13 6.89
C TYR A 373 -7.94 -10.63 8.04
N SER A 374 -8.24 -9.46 8.59
CA SER A 374 -7.54 -8.94 9.77
C SER A 374 -8.50 -8.38 10.81
N TYR A 375 -8.13 -8.55 12.07
CA TYR A 375 -8.62 -7.75 13.18
C TYR A 375 -7.58 -6.65 13.43
N THR A 376 -7.85 -5.44 12.94
CA THR A 376 -6.89 -4.33 12.99
C THR A 376 -7.22 -3.41 14.16
N SER A 377 -6.36 -3.39 15.17
CA SER A 377 -6.48 -2.46 16.30
C SER A 377 -6.21 -1.03 15.85
N ILE A 378 -6.96 -0.08 16.37
CA ILE A 378 -6.76 1.36 16.16
C ILE A 378 -6.40 1.98 17.50
N ASP A 379 -5.16 2.42 17.61
CA ASP A 379 -4.59 2.92 18.86
C ASP A 379 -4.04 4.33 18.68
N LEU A 380 -4.29 5.20 19.66
CA LEU A 380 -3.79 6.57 19.66
C LEU A 380 -2.62 6.72 20.63
N TYR A 381 -1.54 7.34 20.16
CA TYR A 381 -0.32 7.59 20.92
C TYR A 381 0.05 9.07 20.89
N GLN A 382 0.73 9.54 21.94
CA GLN A 382 1.38 10.85 21.92
C GLN A 382 2.63 10.80 21.04
N ALA A 383 2.68 11.65 20.03
CA ALA A 383 3.84 11.77 19.15
C ALA A 383 5.11 12.19 19.93
N GLY A 384 6.28 11.79 19.42
CA GLY A 384 7.59 12.05 20.03
C GLY A 384 7.91 11.27 21.31
N THR A 385 6.92 10.85 22.09
CA THR A 385 7.14 10.02 23.31
C THR A 385 6.68 8.57 23.13
N GLY A 386 5.78 8.31 22.19
CA GLY A 386 5.18 7.01 21.96
C GLY A 386 4.29 6.55 23.13
N VAL A 387 3.89 7.44 24.04
CA VAL A 387 3.00 7.10 25.16
C VAL A 387 1.63 6.73 24.61
N PHE A 388 1.14 5.55 24.97
CA PHE A 388 -0.21 5.11 24.65
C PHE A 388 -1.24 6.00 25.34
N LEU A 389 -2.25 6.46 24.60
CA LEU A 389 -3.30 7.34 25.10
C LEU A 389 -4.66 6.66 25.16
N ARG A 390 -5.02 5.88 24.13
CA ARG A 390 -6.33 5.24 24.04
C ARG A 390 -6.36 4.16 22.98
N HIS A 391 -7.07 3.07 23.28
CA HIS A 391 -7.55 2.14 22.27
C HIS A 391 -8.89 2.65 21.76
N LEU A 392 -8.98 2.93 20.45
CA LEU A 392 -10.17 3.48 19.83
C LEU A 392 -11.13 2.38 19.38
N GLY A 393 -10.63 1.17 19.11
CA GLY A 393 -11.43 0.01 18.76
C GLY A 393 -10.65 -0.93 17.84
N THR A 394 -11.29 -2.03 17.45
CA THR A 394 -10.74 -2.99 16.48
C THR A 394 -11.64 -3.00 15.26
N MET A 395 -11.08 -2.92 14.06
CA MET A 395 -11.84 -3.04 12.82
C MET A 395 -11.58 -4.39 12.17
N ILE A 396 -12.61 -4.93 11.51
CA ILE A 396 -12.49 -6.15 10.73
C ILE A 396 -12.25 -5.71 9.29
N GLU A 397 -11.05 -5.97 8.76
CA GLU A 397 -10.76 -5.74 7.35
C GLU A 397 -10.96 -7.06 6.60
N GLU A 398 -11.97 -7.08 5.72
CA GLU A 398 -12.38 -8.28 5.01
C GLU A 398 -11.37 -8.68 3.92
N ALA A 399 -11.33 -9.98 3.63
CA ALA A 399 -10.55 -10.48 2.51
C ALA A 399 -11.08 -9.90 1.18
N PRO A 400 -10.20 -9.59 0.21
CA PRO A 400 -10.63 -9.16 -1.11
C PRO A 400 -11.57 -10.18 -1.75
N SER A 401 -12.63 -9.73 -2.44
CA SER A 401 -13.62 -10.62 -3.08
C SER A 401 -13.08 -11.46 -4.24
N SER A 402 -11.84 -11.19 -4.69
CA SER A 402 -11.14 -12.00 -5.68
C SER A 402 -9.63 -11.78 -5.65
N ILE A 403 -8.87 -12.81 -6.02
CA ILE A 403 -7.39 -12.80 -6.02
C ILE A 403 -6.74 -12.38 -7.36
N PHE A 404 -7.51 -12.09 -8.40
CA PHE A 404 -6.96 -11.79 -9.74
C PHE A 404 -6.96 -10.29 -10.04
N THR A 405 -5.77 -9.68 -10.11
CA THR A 405 -5.59 -8.31 -10.64
C THR A 405 -5.16 -8.32 -12.12
N SER A 406 -4.49 -9.37 -12.61
CA SER A 406 -4.15 -9.55 -14.02
C SER A 406 -3.83 -11.02 -14.38
N TYR A 407 -3.91 -11.37 -15.68
CA TYR A 407 -3.55 -12.71 -16.17
C TYR A 407 -2.02 -12.94 -16.05
N GLY A 408 -1.54 -13.51 -14.95
CA GLY A 408 -0.15 -13.95 -14.83
C GLY A 408 0.38 -14.11 -13.42
N ASP A 409 -0.12 -13.31 -12.48
CA ASP A 409 0.32 -13.34 -11.08
C ASP A 409 -0.85 -13.70 -10.17
N SER A 410 -0.63 -14.74 -9.35
CA SER A 410 -1.55 -15.17 -8.30
C SER A 410 -0.93 -14.92 -6.92
N PRO A 411 -0.68 -13.66 -6.50
CA PRO A 411 -0.23 -13.40 -5.14
C PRO A 411 -1.40 -13.57 -4.17
N LEU A 412 -1.09 -13.91 -2.92
CA LEU A 412 -2.02 -13.70 -1.81
C LEU A 412 -2.38 -12.22 -1.77
N GLN A 413 -3.67 -11.91 -1.67
CA GLN A 413 -4.11 -10.54 -1.45
C GLN A 413 -4.46 -10.36 0.02
N TYR A 414 -3.90 -9.30 0.61
CA TYR A 414 -4.20 -8.90 1.98
C TYR A 414 -5.39 -7.96 1.99
N PRO A 415 -6.11 -7.87 3.12
CA PRO A 415 -7.17 -6.89 3.30
C PRO A 415 -6.70 -5.49 2.96
N ALA A 416 -7.58 -4.71 2.33
CA ALA A 416 -7.36 -3.29 2.19
C ALA A 416 -7.38 -2.65 3.58
N PRO A 417 -6.47 -1.70 3.87
CA PRO A 417 -6.54 -0.93 5.11
C PRO A 417 -7.89 -0.24 5.26
N VAL A 418 -8.29 0.03 6.50
CA VAL A 418 -9.50 0.80 6.84
C VAL A 418 -9.66 2.04 5.96
N GLU A 419 -10.90 2.29 5.51
CA GLU A 419 -11.25 3.47 4.72
C GLU A 419 -10.80 4.80 5.40
N PRO A 420 -10.12 5.71 4.68
CA PRO A 420 -9.62 6.97 5.22
C PRO A 420 -10.69 7.84 5.90
N GLY A 421 -11.91 7.88 5.34
CA GLY A 421 -13.04 8.63 5.91
C GLY A 421 -13.47 8.10 7.27
N ALA A 422 -13.56 6.77 7.43
CA ALA A 422 -13.86 6.12 8.70
C ALA A 422 -12.75 6.41 9.75
N LEU A 423 -11.48 6.31 9.36
CA LEU A 423 -10.36 6.64 10.25
C LEU A 423 -10.37 8.09 10.71
N ALA A 424 -10.59 9.03 9.79
CA ALA A 424 -10.69 10.45 10.11
C ALA A 424 -11.87 10.73 11.06
N TYR A 425 -13.00 10.07 10.84
CA TYR A 425 -14.16 10.18 11.71
C TYR A 425 -13.88 9.66 13.13
N ILE A 426 -13.29 8.46 13.26
CA ILE A 426 -12.89 7.89 14.55
C ILE A 426 -11.92 8.83 15.28
N TYR A 427 -10.89 9.33 14.59
CA TYR A 427 -9.91 10.26 15.19
C TYR A 427 -10.55 11.57 15.69
N ARG A 428 -11.50 12.14 14.93
CA ARG A 428 -12.18 13.38 15.34
C ARG A 428 -13.15 13.17 16.50
N HIS A 429 -13.62 11.94 16.71
CA HIS A 429 -14.54 11.56 17.78
C HIS A 429 -13.88 10.71 18.88
N VAL A 430 -12.56 10.79 19.08
CA VAL A 430 -11.82 9.98 20.07
C VAL A 430 -12.38 10.01 21.50
N ASN A 431 -13.15 11.04 21.86
CA ASN A 431 -13.78 11.20 23.18
C ASN A 431 -15.26 10.79 23.22
N GLU A 432 -15.82 10.34 22.10
CA GLU A 432 -17.23 9.96 21.92
C GLU A 432 -17.31 8.56 21.27
N PRO A 433 -16.90 7.48 21.96
CA PRO A 433 -16.89 6.13 21.38
C PRO A 433 -18.23 5.66 20.81
N GLU A 434 -19.32 6.11 21.41
CA GLU A 434 -20.68 5.87 20.93
C GLU A 434 -20.93 6.43 19.52
N ALA A 435 -20.20 7.47 19.10
CA ALA A 435 -20.38 8.07 17.78
C ALA A 435 -19.84 7.18 16.66
N TYR A 436 -18.86 6.33 16.93
CA TYR A 436 -18.23 5.46 15.93
C TYR A 436 -18.42 3.96 16.22
N VAL A 437 -19.35 3.60 17.10
CA VAL A 437 -19.55 2.23 17.57
C VAL A 437 -19.79 1.23 16.42
N ALA A 438 -20.51 1.64 15.37
CA ALA A 438 -20.76 0.82 14.18
C ALA A 438 -19.53 0.58 13.30
N LEU A 439 -18.48 1.41 13.42
CA LEU A 439 -17.25 1.26 12.65
C LEU A 439 -16.27 0.29 13.30
N THR A 440 -16.50 -0.15 14.53
CA THR A 440 -15.57 -0.98 15.30
C THR A 440 -16.26 -2.24 15.80
N ASP A 441 -15.53 -3.35 15.85
CA ASP A 441 -16.04 -4.62 16.36
C ASP A 441 -16.40 -4.51 17.84
N GLN A 442 -17.67 -4.78 18.13
CA GLN A 442 -18.21 -4.79 19.49
C GLN A 442 -18.35 -6.21 20.05
N LEU A 443 -18.08 -7.24 19.24
CA LEU A 443 -18.29 -8.64 19.65
C LEU A 443 -17.20 -9.11 20.60
N GLY A 444 -15.95 -8.63 20.45
CA GLY A 444 -14.85 -9.03 21.33
C GLY A 444 -14.59 -10.54 21.32
N GLY A 445 -14.94 -11.22 20.22
CA GLY A 445 -14.87 -12.67 20.07
C GLY A 445 -16.03 -13.46 20.71
N GLN A 446 -17.06 -12.80 21.23
CA GLN A 446 -18.31 -13.45 21.64
C GLN A 446 -19.19 -13.71 20.41
N GLU A 447 -19.64 -14.95 20.26
CA GLU A 447 -20.55 -15.36 19.17
C GLU A 447 -21.97 -15.61 19.67
N GLU A 448 -22.16 -16.09 20.91
CA GLU A 448 -23.47 -16.44 21.47
C GLU A 448 -23.99 -15.35 22.41
N PHE A 449 -25.24 -14.91 22.21
CA PHE A 449 -25.88 -13.85 23.00
C PHE A 449 -27.24 -14.29 23.53
N GLY A 450 -27.59 -13.80 24.72
CA GLY A 450 -28.85 -14.12 25.38
C GLY A 450 -30.06 -13.41 24.79
N MET A 451 -31.26 -13.86 25.17
CA MET A 451 -32.47 -13.07 24.95
C MET A 451 -32.40 -11.75 25.71
N ASP A 452 -32.95 -10.69 25.13
CA ASP A 452 -32.93 -9.30 25.61
C ASP A 452 -31.51 -8.70 25.79
N GLU A 453 -30.47 -9.36 25.28
CA GLU A 453 -29.11 -8.83 25.22
C GLU A 453 -28.92 -8.11 23.87
N PRO A 454 -28.61 -6.80 23.88
CA PRO A 454 -28.34 -6.05 22.65
C PRO A 454 -26.95 -6.44 22.11
N VAL A 455 -26.85 -6.55 20.79
CA VAL A 455 -25.60 -6.84 20.08
C VAL A 455 -25.48 -5.97 18.83
N ILE A 456 -24.30 -5.45 18.57
CA ILE A 456 -24.01 -4.63 17.39
C ILE A 456 -23.31 -5.48 16.34
N VAL A 457 -23.88 -5.52 15.15
CA VAL A 457 -23.37 -6.25 13.98
C VAL A 457 -23.48 -5.34 12.76
N GLY A 458 -22.34 -4.97 12.18
CA GLY A 458 -22.25 -3.89 11.19
C GLY A 458 -22.91 -2.60 11.69
N ASN A 459 -23.83 -2.03 10.90
CA ASN A 459 -24.56 -0.80 11.22
C ASN A 459 -25.77 -1.01 12.16
N TRP A 460 -26.00 -2.23 12.67
CA TRP A 460 -27.26 -2.60 13.31
C TRP A 460 -27.04 -3.05 14.75
N GLU A 461 -27.74 -2.43 15.70
CA GLU A 461 -27.95 -3.00 17.03
C GLU A 461 -29.21 -3.87 17.01
N LEU A 462 -29.07 -5.14 17.39
CA LEU A 462 -30.13 -6.13 17.36
C LEU A 462 -30.40 -6.65 18.78
N THR A 463 -31.67 -6.83 19.11
CA THR A 463 -32.09 -7.49 20.35
C THR A 463 -33.15 -8.53 20.06
N LEU A 464 -32.89 -9.80 20.37
CA LEU A 464 -33.90 -10.87 20.29
C LEU A 464 -34.73 -10.91 21.58
N HIS A 465 -36.02 -10.61 21.47
CA HIS A 465 -36.94 -10.61 22.62
C HIS A 465 -37.63 -11.96 22.85
N SER A 466 -38.01 -12.63 21.76
CA SER A 466 -38.69 -13.93 21.86
C SER A 466 -38.60 -14.72 20.57
N SER A 467 -38.75 -16.05 20.69
CA SER A 467 -38.86 -16.97 19.57
C SER A 467 -39.95 -18.01 19.84
N GLU A 468 -40.78 -18.32 18.85
CA GLU A 468 -41.77 -19.41 18.93
C GLU A 468 -41.79 -20.27 17.67
N ILE A 469 -42.13 -21.55 17.82
CA ILE A 469 -42.27 -22.50 16.71
C ILE A 469 -43.76 -22.72 16.44
N VAL A 470 -44.23 -22.39 15.25
CA VAL A 470 -45.65 -22.44 14.87
C VAL A 470 -45.87 -23.05 13.49
N LYS A 471 -46.99 -23.75 13.29
CA LYS A 471 -47.37 -24.28 11.97
C LYS A 471 -48.02 -23.24 11.06
N THR A 472 -48.74 -22.29 11.67
CA THR A 472 -49.52 -21.26 10.97
C THR A 472 -49.30 -19.92 11.67
N ILE A 473 -48.99 -18.88 10.88
CA ILE A 473 -48.97 -17.49 11.31
C ILE A 473 -50.28 -16.85 10.85
N ASP A 474 -51.10 -16.42 11.80
CA ASP A 474 -52.43 -15.85 11.56
C ASP A 474 -52.39 -14.31 11.70
N ASN A 475 -52.67 -13.60 10.61
CA ASN A 475 -52.78 -12.13 10.57
C ASN A 475 -54.20 -11.69 10.18
N GLY A 476 -55.21 -12.43 10.63
CA GLY A 476 -56.62 -12.11 10.44
C GLY A 476 -57.18 -12.59 9.11
N ILE A 477 -57.22 -11.73 8.08
CA ILE A 477 -57.76 -12.10 6.75
C ILE A 477 -56.72 -12.86 5.93
N PHE A 478 -55.44 -12.62 6.21
CA PHE A 478 -54.30 -13.28 5.58
C PHE A 478 -53.62 -14.16 6.63
N GLY A 479 -53.32 -15.40 6.27
CA GLY A 479 -52.59 -16.32 7.14
C GLY A 479 -51.71 -17.22 6.29
N SER A 480 -50.53 -17.52 6.79
CA SER A 480 -49.52 -18.33 6.12
C SER A 480 -49.35 -19.63 6.88
N THR A 481 -49.44 -20.76 6.18
CA THR A 481 -49.21 -22.09 6.77
C THR A 481 -47.99 -22.69 6.10
N ALA A 482 -47.04 -23.14 6.91
CA ALA A 482 -45.81 -23.74 6.43
C ALA A 482 -46.10 -24.97 5.56
N GLY A 483 -45.23 -25.21 4.59
CA GLY A 483 -45.30 -26.34 3.67
C GLY A 483 -45.40 -27.71 4.38
N GLU A 484 -45.71 -28.75 3.60
CA GLU A 484 -45.71 -30.12 4.12
C GLU A 484 -44.32 -30.48 4.64
N GLY A 485 -44.23 -30.92 5.90
CA GLY A 485 -42.96 -31.25 6.56
C GLY A 485 -42.16 -30.06 7.11
N CYS A 486 -42.70 -28.83 7.07
CA CYS A 486 -42.03 -27.63 7.61
C CYS A 486 -42.84 -26.95 8.73
N GLN A 487 -42.19 -26.13 9.55
CA GLN A 487 -42.83 -25.19 10.48
C GLN A 487 -42.15 -23.83 10.39
N TYR A 488 -42.80 -22.79 10.90
CA TYR A 488 -42.20 -21.48 11.03
C TYR A 488 -41.52 -21.35 12.40
N VAL A 489 -40.29 -20.86 12.41
CA VAL A 489 -39.70 -20.19 13.57
C VAL A 489 -40.08 -18.72 13.44
N LYS A 490 -40.80 -18.17 14.41
CA LYS A 490 -41.15 -16.75 14.47
C LYS A 490 -40.32 -16.09 15.57
N ALA A 491 -39.62 -15.02 15.24
CA ALA A 491 -38.75 -14.28 16.14
C ALA A 491 -39.21 -12.83 16.25
N ARG A 492 -39.25 -12.28 17.46
CA ARG A 492 -39.51 -10.86 17.70
C ARG A 492 -38.20 -10.15 18.03
N ILE A 493 -37.85 -9.16 17.22
CA ILE A 493 -36.56 -8.49 17.23
C ILE A 493 -36.77 -6.98 17.25
N SER A 494 -35.96 -6.27 18.03
CA SER A 494 -35.74 -4.83 17.86
C SER A 494 -34.45 -4.60 17.10
N VAL A 495 -34.50 -3.67 16.15
CA VAL A 495 -33.35 -3.21 15.37
C VAL A 495 -33.21 -1.70 15.54
N THR A 496 -31.99 -1.23 15.77
CA THR A 496 -31.63 0.18 15.76
C THR A 496 -30.53 0.39 14.73
N ASN A 497 -30.68 1.40 13.87
CA ASN A 497 -29.58 1.84 13.02
C ASN A 497 -28.57 2.61 13.87
N VAL A 498 -27.43 2.00 14.16
CA VAL A 498 -26.30 2.64 14.87
C VAL A 498 -25.21 3.12 13.91
N GLY A 499 -25.42 2.93 12.61
CA GLY A 499 -24.58 3.48 11.56
C GLY A 499 -24.69 5.00 11.44
N LEU A 500 -23.83 5.57 10.60
CA LEU A 500 -23.73 7.02 10.42
C LEU A 500 -24.70 7.58 9.37
N ARG A 501 -25.42 6.71 8.64
CA ARG A 501 -26.29 7.06 7.52
C ARG A 501 -27.59 6.27 7.58
N GLU A 502 -28.61 6.79 6.90
CA GLU A 502 -29.84 6.05 6.62
C GLU A 502 -29.50 4.73 5.89
N ASP A 503 -30.05 3.62 6.36
CA ASP A 503 -29.82 2.29 5.80
C ASP A 503 -31.11 1.46 5.84
N THR A 504 -31.20 0.44 4.99
CA THR A 504 -32.36 -0.47 4.91
C THR A 504 -32.04 -1.78 5.60
N PHE A 505 -32.80 -2.12 6.65
CA PHE A 505 -32.63 -3.39 7.34
C PHE A 505 -33.18 -4.54 6.47
N LEU A 506 -32.33 -5.51 6.11
CA LEU A 506 -32.68 -6.68 5.28
C LEU A 506 -33.43 -6.30 3.98
N PRO A 507 -32.76 -5.65 3.01
CA PRO A 507 -33.41 -5.20 1.79
C PRO A 507 -33.80 -6.37 0.88
N MET A 508 -34.99 -6.29 0.26
CA MET A 508 -35.54 -7.27 -0.69
C MET A 508 -34.61 -7.63 -1.87
N MET A 509 -33.75 -6.71 -2.29
CA MET A 509 -32.76 -6.94 -3.35
C MET A 509 -31.36 -6.94 -2.74
N SER A 510 -30.84 -8.14 -2.44
CA SER A 510 -29.59 -8.35 -1.69
C SER A 510 -28.29 -8.07 -2.45
N MET A 511 -28.31 -7.34 -3.57
CA MET A 511 -27.09 -7.12 -4.37
C MET A 511 -26.05 -6.22 -3.67
N SER A 512 -26.36 -5.64 -2.51
CA SER A 512 -25.47 -4.74 -1.75
C SER A 512 -25.53 -4.86 -0.22
N SER A 513 -26.29 -5.81 0.35
CA SER A 513 -26.36 -5.98 1.82
C SER A 513 -25.44 -7.12 2.26
N ASN A 514 -24.47 -6.81 3.11
CA ASN A 514 -23.60 -7.82 3.73
C ASN A 514 -24.28 -8.52 4.92
N LEU A 515 -25.44 -8.02 5.38
CA LEU A 515 -26.22 -8.61 6.46
C LEU A 515 -27.13 -9.75 5.96
N SER A 516 -27.04 -10.90 6.62
CA SER A 516 -27.90 -12.07 6.44
C SER A 516 -28.42 -12.56 7.79
N ILE A 517 -29.67 -13.00 7.85
CA ILE A 517 -30.26 -13.61 9.05
C ILE A 517 -30.99 -14.89 8.69
N GLY A 518 -30.82 -15.93 9.52
CA GLY A 518 -31.43 -17.23 9.28
C GLY A 518 -31.51 -18.10 10.52
N VAL A 519 -32.07 -19.29 10.35
CA VAL A 519 -32.07 -20.35 11.37
C VAL A 519 -31.09 -21.44 10.96
N THR A 520 -30.34 -21.94 11.94
CA THR A 520 -29.34 -22.99 11.74
C THR A 520 -29.23 -23.91 12.96
N ASP A 521 -28.56 -25.05 12.80
CA ASP A 521 -28.15 -25.91 13.90
C ASP A 521 -26.69 -25.62 14.32
N ALA A 522 -26.21 -26.33 15.34
CA ALA A 522 -24.84 -26.16 15.85
C ALA A 522 -23.72 -26.41 14.83
N SER A 523 -24.00 -27.02 13.68
CA SER A 523 -22.99 -27.24 12.63
C SER A 523 -22.79 -26.03 11.72
N LEU A 524 -23.75 -25.10 11.69
CA LEU A 524 -23.84 -24.00 10.73
C LEU A 524 -23.95 -24.46 9.25
N ASP A 525 -24.01 -25.78 8.97
CA ASP A 525 -24.06 -26.32 7.60
C ASP A 525 -25.41 -26.07 6.91
N SER A 526 -26.48 -25.94 7.69
CA SER A 526 -27.84 -25.70 7.18
C SER A 526 -28.28 -24.29 7.55
N PHE A 527 -28.48 -23.42 6.55
CA PHE A 527 -28.92 -22.04 6.75
C PHE A 527 -30.27 -21.81 6.08
N TYR A 528 -31.28 -21.45 6.88
CA TYR A 528 -32.63 -21.16 6.41
C TYR A 528 -32.91 -19.67 6.58
N GLU A 529 -32.86 -18.92 5.47
CA GLU A 529 -33.13 -17.48 5.42
C GLU A 529 -34.55 -17.13 5.87
N TYR A 530 -34.74 -15.87 6.28
CA TYR A 530 -36.06 -15.36 6.60
C TYR A 530 -37.00 -15.44 5.39
N ALA A 531 -38.28 -15.68 5.66
CA ALA A 531 -39.35 -15.77 4.68
C ALA A 531 -40.21 -14.51 4.72
N GLU A 532 -40.42 -13.91 3.55
CA GLU A 532 -41.42 -12.86 3.35
C GLU A 532 -42.81 -13.48 3.17
N LEU A 533 -43.69 -13.26 4.14
CA LEU A 533 -45.03 -13.81 4.19
C LEU A 533 -46.05 -12.70 3.90
N ILE A 534 -46.91 -12.92 2.91
CA ILE A 534 -47.93 -11.94 2.56
C ILE A 534 -48.88 -11.71 3.74
N GLY A 535 -48.93 -10.48 4.25
CA GLY A 535 -49.94 -10.00 5.20
C GLY A 535 -49.54 -10.02 6.68
N MET A 536 -48.27 -10.21 7.04
CA MET A 536 -47.80 -9.84 8.39
C MET A 536 -47.70 -8.32 8.50
N SER A 537 -48.34 -7.76 9.53
CA SER A 537 -48.42 -6.31 9.72
C SER A 537 -47.16 -5.71 10.33
N ASP A 538 -46.39 -6.53 11.06
CA ASP A 538 -45.25 -6.12 11.88
C ASP A 538 -43.95 -6.68 11.23
N TYR A 539 -43.85 -6.66 9.89
CA TYR A 539 -42.64 -7.11 9.17
C TYR A 539 -41.50 -6.12 9.41
N LEU A 540 -40.35 -6.63 9.85
CA LEU A 540 -39.16 -5.80 10.11
C LEU A 540 -38.26 -5.62 8.88
N SER A 541 -38.40 -6.48 7.86
CA SER A 541 -37.56 -6.46 6.66
C SER A 541 -37.91 -5.31 5.70
N SER A 542 -36.90 -4.73 5.06
CA SER A 542 -36.98 -3.59 4.15
C SER A 542 -37.46 -2.28 4.80
N GLU A 543 -37.32 -2.16 6.12
CA GLU A 543 -37.50 -0.89 6.83
C GLU A 543 -36.28 0.01 6.64
N LEU A 544 -36.52 1.24 6.21
CA LEU A 544 -35.51 2.26 6.01
C LEU A 544 -35.43 3.09 7.28
N LEU A 545 -34.28 3.06 7.96
CA LEU A 545 -34.10 3.66 9.28
C LEU A 545 -33.01 4.73 9.25
N GLU A 546 -33.33 5.89 9.78
CA GLU A 546 -32.37 6.97 9.99
C GLU A 546 -31.41 6.62 11.14
N PRO A 547 -30.20 7.24 11.23
CA PRO A 547 -29.29 7.03 12.35
C PRO A 547 -29.96 7.27 13.71
N GLY A 548 -29.88 6.28 14.59
CA GLY A 548 -30.50 6.26 15.92
C GLY A 548 -32.00 5.91 15.92
N GLU A 549 -32.61 5.66 14.77
CA GLU A 549 -33.99 5.18 14.69
C GLU A 549 -34.06 3.68 15.03
N SER A 550 -35.10 3.31 15.77
CA SER A 550 -35.35 1.94 16.20
C SER A 550 -36.73 1.48 15.75
N GLU A 551 -36.81 0.26 15.25
CA GLU A 551 -38.07 -0.42 14.96
C GLU A 551 -38.10 -1.80 15.63
N GLU A 552 -39.31 -2.27 15.94
CA GLU A 552 -39.54 -3.58 16.55
C GLU A 552 -40.55 -4.36 15.72
N GLY A 553 -40.20 -5.58 15.34
CA GLY A 553 -41.05 -6.39 14.47
C GLY A 553 -40.76 -7.87 14.58
N ASP A 554 -41.48 -8.62 13.77
CA ASP A 554 -41.35 -10.07 13.69
C ASP A 554 -40.60 -10.47 12.41
N LEU A 555 -39.77 -11.51 12.51
CA LEU A 555 -39.23 -12.27 11.39
C LEU A 555 -39.74 -13.71 11.45
N ALA A 556 -39.95 -14.33 10.30
CA ALA A 556 -40.40 -15.71 10.20
C ALA A 556 -39.45 -16.51 9.31
N PHE A 557 -39.13 -17.74 9.69
CA PHE A 557 -38.22 -18.63 8.96
C PHE A 557 -38.92 -19.96 8.71
N GLU A 558 -39.02 -20.41 7.46
CA GLU A 558 -39.62 -21.72 7.16
C GLU A 558 -38.55 -22.82 7.23
N VAL A 559 -38.65 -23.69 8.24
CA VAL A 559 -37.66 -24.74 8.51
C VAL A 559 -38.28 -26.14 8.48
N PRO A 560 -37.54 -27.18 8.06
CA PRO A 560 -38.01 -28.56 8.11
C PRO A 560 -38.26 -29.04 9.54
N GLU A 561 -39.33 -29.81 9.76
CA GLU A 561 -39.61 -30.43 11.05
C GLU A 561 -38.49 -31.38 11.52
N THR A 562 -37.73 -31.95 10.58
CA THR A 562 -36.56 -32.79 10.89
C THR A 562 -35.44 -32.02 11.57
N LEU A 563 -35.30 -30.71 11.29
CA LEU A 563 -34.34 -29.83 11.96
C LEU A 563 -34.81 -29.56 13.41
N LEU A 564 -36.10 -29.22 13.57
CA LEU A 564 -36.72 -28.89 14.85
C LEU A 564 -36.80 -30.07 15.83
N GLN A 565 -36.86 -31.30 15.30
CA GLN A 565 -36.90 -32.54 16.08
C GLN A 565 -35.50 -33.15 16.32
N GLY A 566 -34.45 -32.51 15.82
CA GLY A 566 -33.07 -32.96 16.03
C GLY A 566 -32.61 -32.79 17.48
N ASP A 567 -31.57 -33.54 17.86
CA ASP A 567 -30.95 -33.44 19.20
C ASP A 567 -29.97 -32.25 19.30
N SER A 568 -29.68 -31.58 18.18
CA SER A 568 -28.78 -30.42 18.11
C SER A 568 -29.50 -29.14 18.55
N PRO A 569 -28.84 -28.24 19.29
CA PRO A 569 -29.41 -26.92 19.59
C PRO A 569 -29.57 -26.12 18.28
N LEU A 570 -30.59 -25.26 18.27
CA LEU A 570 -30.94 -24.40 17.15
C LEU A 570 -30.68 -22.94 17.51
N TYR A 571 -30.31 -22.17 16.50
CA TYR A 571 -29.96 -20.77 16.66
C TYR A 571 -30.65 -19.93 15.59
N ILE A 572 -31.01 -18.71 15.97
CA ILE A 572 -31.13 -17.61 15.00
C ILE A 572 -29.72 -17.07 14.84
N VAL A 573 -29.21 -17.08 13.62
CA VAL A 573 -27.87 -16.58 13.31
C VAL A 573 -27.96 -15.32 12.47
N VAL A 574 -27.16 -14.32 12.83
CA VAL A 574 -26.95 -13.07 12.09
C VAL A 574 -25.51 -13.09 11.60
N ILE A 575 -25.33 -12.84 10.31
CA ILE A 575 -24.02 -12.81 9.65
C ILE A 575 -23.88 -11.45 8.97
N CYS A 576 -22.77 -10.75 9.23
CA CYS A 576 -22.38 -9.56 8.51
C CYS A 576 -20.88 -9.63 8.22
N GLY A 577 -20.51 -10.00 7.00
CA GLY A 577 -19.10 -10.26 6.68
C GLY A 577 -18.54 -11.41 7.51
N TYR A 578 -17.46 -11.14 8.27
CA TYR A 578 -16.87 -12.09 9.23
C TYR A 578 -17.48 -12.01 10.64
N GLN A 579 -18.42 -11.10 10.90
CA GLN A 579 -19.15 -11.08 12.16
C GLN A 579 -20.27 -12.13 12.14
N ILE A 580 -20.23 -13.08 13.06
CA ILE A 580 -21.25 -14.11 13.22
C ILE A 580 -21.77 -14.06 14.65
N VAL A 581 -23.08 -13.88 14.78
CA VAL A 581 -23.78 -13.84 16.06
C VAL A 581 -24.90 -14.85 16.06
N VAL A 582 -25.00 -15.63 17.14
CA VAL A 582 -26.03 -16.64 17.34
C VAL A 582 -26.85 -16.35 18.60
N PHE A 583 -28.16 -16.51 18.46
CA PHE A 583 -29.11 -16.47 19.57
C PHE A 583 -29.75 -17.85 19.74
N PRO A 584 -29.64 -18.49 20.91
CA PRO A 584 -30.18 -19.82 21.12
C PRO A 584 -31.72 -19.78 21.12
N ILE A 585 -32.31 -20.67 20.32
CA ILE A 585 -33.75 -20.90 20.28
C ILE A 585 -34.10 -21.91 21.38
N GLN A 586 -35.07 -21.59 22.23
CA GLN A 586 -35.59 -22.57 23.17
C GLN A 586 -36.41 -23.63 22.41
N ALA A 587 -35.80 -24.80 22.18
CA ALA A 587 -36.54 -25.98 21.75
C ALA A 587 -37.50 -26.44 22.87
N LEU A 588 -38.70 -26.89 22.48
CA LEU A 588 -39.78 -27.34 23.37
C LEU A 588 -39.42 -28.58 24.22
#